data_AF-A0A7M3XYF0-F1
#
_entry.id   AF-A0A7M3XYF0-F1
#
_cell.length_a   1.000
_cell.length_b   1.000
_cell.length_c   1.000
_cell.angle_alpha   90.00
_cell.angle_beta   90.00
_cell.angle_gamma   90.00
#
_symmetry.space_group_name_H-M   'P 1'
#
loop_
_entity.id
_entity.type
_entity.pdbx_description
1 polymer ?
#
loop_
_entity_poly.entity_id
_entity_poly.type
_entity_poly.pdbx_seq_one_letter_code
_entity_poly.pdbx_strand_id
1 'polypeptide(L)'
;MVHWSDVIGARLVEQRPNHLVNTGITPSGEFHIGHLREMLTGEMIARGVRKAGGTAELCFIIDSADPLRKVYSFLDEAYAEYIGVQLFRIPPPDAEGKPDLAAFESGTTYADHFLAPFLEALDMLGVRPRLVYNHQSYAEGRYVEHVRTALQQRERVRQIIEEISGRELTADWWPYSPVDE
;
A
#
# COMPACT_ATOMS: atom_id res chain seq x y z
N MET A 1 30.45 8.95 -13.52
CA MET A 1 29.71 7.80 -14.08
C MET A 1 28.24 8.16 -14.09
N VAL A 2 27.52 7.96 -15.20
CA VAL A 2 26.07 8.21 -15.28
C VAL A 2 25.35 6.98 -14.76
N HIS A 3 24.53 7.14 -13.72
CA HIS A 3 23.74 6.05 -13.14
C HIS A 3 22.40 5.90 -13.87
N TRP A 4 21.77 4.72 -13.84
CA TRP A 4 20.49 4.49 -14.53
C TRP A 4 19.39 5.48 -14.08
N SER A 5 19.39 5.83 -12.78
CA SER A 5 18.42 6.77 -12.22
C SER A 5 18.62 8.20 -12.71
N ASP A 6 19.85 8.56 -13.07
CA ASP A 6 20.15 9.87 -13.67
C ASP A 6 19.51 9.97 -15.06
N VAL A 7 19.61 8.89 -15.85
CA VAL A 7 19.02 8.81 -17.19
C VAL A 7 17.49 8.89 -17.12
N ILE A 8 16.87 8.16 -16.18
CA ILE A 8 15.42 8.23 -15.95
C ILE A 8 15.01 9.64 -15.49
N GLY A 9 15.75 10.22 -14.55
CA GLY A 9 15.50 11.57 -14.04
C GLY A 9 15.51 12.63 -15.14
N ALA A 10 16.54 12.62 -16.00
CA ALA A 10 16.65 13.56 -17.12
C ALA A 10 15.46 13.44 -18.09
N ARG A 11 15.10 12.21 -18.48
CA ARG A 11 13.95 11.96 -19.37
C ARG A 11 12.62 12.41 -18.77
N LEU A 12 12.44 12.20 -17.46
CA LEU A 12 11.24 12.64 -16.76
C LEU A 12 11.15 14.18 -16.72
N VAL A 13 12.27 14.86 -16.48
CA VAL A 13 12.33 16.34 -16.47
C VAL A 13 12.07 16.93 -17.86
N GLU A 14 12.58 16.31 -18.92
CA GLU A 14 12.27 16.69 -20.31
C GLU A 14 10.78 16.64 -20.62
N GLN A 15 10.05 15.67 -20.04
CA GLN A 15 8.60 15.57 -20.21
C GLN A 15 7.87 16.61 -19.37
N ARG A 16 8.18 16.69 -18.08
CA ARG A 16 7.55 17.59 -17.09
C ARG A 16 8.52 17.87 -15.94
N PRO A 17 8.57 19.09 -15.38
CA PRO A 17 9.52 19.41 -14.32
C PRO A 17 9.16 18.82 -12.95
N ASN A 18 7.89 18.48 -12.70
CA ASN A 18 7.40 18.07 -11.37
C ASN A 18 6.79 16.66 -11.42
N HIS A 19 7.17 15.80 -10.48
CA HIS A 19 6.73 14.40 -10.43
C HIS A 19 6.31 13.95 -9.02
N LEU A 20 5.32 13.08 -8.97
CA LEU A 20 4.97 12.30 -7.78
C LEU A 20 5.34 10.84 -8.06
N VAL A 21 6.27 10.30 -7.31
CA VAL A 21 6.69 8.89 -7.39
C VAL A 21 5.95 8.13 -6.30
N ASN A 22 5.17 7.12 -6.68
CA ASN A 22 4.42 6.31 -5.73
C ASN A 22 5.05 4.93 -5.58
N THR A 23 5.06 4.46 -4.35
CA THR A 23 5.34 3.07 -3.94
C THR A 23 4.23 2.63 -3.00
N GLY A 24 4.00 1.34 -2.84
CA GLY A 24 2.90 0.87 -1.99
C GLY A 24 3.15 -0.48 -1.35
N ILE A 25 2.49 -0.72 -0.21
CA ILE A 25 2.53 -2.03 0.44
C ILE A 25 1.33 -2.31 1.33
N THR A 26 0.95 -3.60 1.40
CA THR A 26 0.02 -4.13 2.40
C THR A 26 0.81 -4.64 3.61
N PRO A 27 0.60 -4.12 4.84
CA PRO A 27 1.30 -4.57 6.05
C PRO A 27 0.72 -5.88 6.61
N SER A 28 0.68 -6.93 5.79
CA SER A 28 0.08 -8.22 6.16
C SER A 28 0.98 -9.14 6.99
N GLY A 29 2.23 -8.76 7.23
CA GLY A 29 3.23 -9.56 7.94
C GLY A 29 4.62 -8.93 7.87
N GLU A 30 5.64 -9.68 8.27
CA GLU A 30 7.03 -9.20 8.29
C GLU A 30 7.53 -8.76 6.91
N PHE A 31 8.29 -7.66 6.90
CA PHE A 31 8.85 -7.11 5.68
C PHE A 31 10.22 -7.71 5.38
N HIS A 32 10.33 -8.44 4.27
CA HIS A 32 11.62 -8.89 3.73
C HIS A 32 12.29 -7.85 2.82
N ILE A 33 13.58 -8.05 2.51
CA ILE A 33 14.39 -7.16 1.65
C ILE A 33 13.77 -6.89 0.27
N GLY A 34 12.93 -7.79 -0.26
CA GLY A 34 12.20 -7.57 -1.50
C GLY A 34 11.32 -6.31 -1.47
N HIS A 35 10.74 -5.97 -0.32
CA HIS A 35 9.92 -4.77 -0.15
C HIS A 35 10.75 -3.48 -0.20
N LEU A 36 12.00 -3.53 0.28
CA LEU A 36 12.92 -2.40 0.17
C LEU A 36 13.27 -2.09 -1.29
N ARG A 37 13.24 -3.08 -2.18
CA ARG A 37 13.61 -2.85 -3.59
C ARG A 37 12.68 -1.84 -4.27
N GLU A 38 11.36 -1.96 -4.07
CA GLU A 38 10.40 -1.01 -4.65
C GLU A 38 10.63 0.39 -4.09
N MET A 39 10.74 0.51 -2.77
CA MET A 39 10.99 1.78 -2.08
C MET A 39 12.29 2.47 -2.54
N LEU A 40 13.39 1.73 -2.58
CA LEU A 40 14.68 2.25 -3.02
C LEU A 40 14.67 2.61 -4.51
N THR A 41 13.95 1.86 -5.34
CA THR A 41 13.78 2.21 -6.76
C THR A 41 13.05 3.54 -6.91
N GLY A 42 11.94 3.72 -6.18
CA GLY A 42 11.20 4.97 -6.15
C GLY A 42 12.05 6.16 -5.69
N GLU A 43 12.79 5.98 -4.59
CA GLU A 43 13.69 7.02 -4.08
C GLU A 43 14.82 7.35 -5.06
N MET A 44 15.42 6.35 -5.71
CA MET A 44 16.46 6.59 -6.72
C MET A 44 15.91 7.39 -7.91
N ILE A 45 14.68 7.09 -8.37
CA ILE A 45 14.02 7.87 -9.43
C ILE A 45 13.77 9.30 -8.96
N ALA A 46 13.21 9.50 -7.76
CA ALA A 46 12.96 10.83 -7.21
C ALA A 46 14.25 11.66 -7.08
N ARG A 47 15.35 11.04 -6.61
CA ARG A 47 16.68 11.67 -6.60
C ARG A 47 17.18 11.99 -7.99
N GLY A 48 16.98 11.11 -8.96
CA GLY A 48 17.32 11.34 -10.37
C GLY A 48 16.64 12.58 -10.92
N VAL A 49 15.33 12.73 -10.69
CA VAL A 49 14.56 13.91 -11.11
C VAL A 49 15.09 15.18 -10.44
N ARG A 50 15.31 15.16 -9.11
CA ARG A 50 15.86 16.31 -8.37
C ARG A 50 17.24 16.72 -8.87
N LYS A 51 18.10 15.74 -9.16
CA LYS A 51 19.45 15.97 -9.70
C LYS A 51 19.43 16.57 -11.11
N ALA A 52 18.42 16.23 -11.91
CA ALA A 52 18.19 16.78 -13.25
C ALA A 52 17.54 18.19 -13.22
N GLY A 53 17.30 18.78 -12.04
CA GLY A 53 16.73 20.12 -11.89
C GLY A 53 15.21 20.18 -11.81
N GLY A 54 14.54 19.02 -11.76
CA GLY A 54 13.09 18.94 -11.51
C GLY A 54 12.75 18.90 -10.02
N THR A 55 11.46 18.83 -9.71
CA THR A 55 10.96 18.50 -8.37
C THR A 55 10.34 17.10 -8.38
N ALA A 56 10.60 16.35 -7.32
CA ALA A 56 9.98 15.05 -7.12
C ALA A 56 9.62 14.86 -5.65
N GLU A 57 8.45 14.30 -5.41
CA GLU A 57 8.00 13.81 -4.12
C GLU A 57 7.88 12.29 -4.16
N LEU A 58 8.36 11.61 -3.12
CA LEU A 58 8.17 10.18 -2.93
C LEU A 58 6.99 9.98 -1.99
N CYS A 59 5.96 9.30 -2.46
CA CYS A 59 4.77 8.95 -1.69
C CYS A 59 4.75 7.43 -1.46
N PHE A 60 4.47 7.04 -0.23
CA PHE A 60 4.36 5.66 0.20
C PHE A 60 2.94 5.36 0.64
N ILE A 61 2.24 4.55 -0.16
CA ILE A 61 0.86 4.16 0.06
C ILE A 61 0.84 2.91 0.95
N ILE A 62 0.15 3.01 2.07
CA ILE A 62 0.05 1.94 3.06
C ILE A 62 -1.36 1.37 2.94
N ASP A 63 -1.46 0.17 2.38
CA ASP A 63 -2.70 -0.56 2.13
C ASP A 63 -3.24 -1.24 3.39
N SER A 64 -3.46 -0.42 4.42
CA SER A 64 -3.91 -0.80 5.76
C SER A 64 -5.41 -1.16 5.82
N ALA A 65 -6.19 -0.73 4.82
CA ALA A 65 -7.59 -1.12 4.62
C ALA A 65 -7.77 -2.49 3.95
N ASP A 66 -6.69 -3.13 3.50
CA ASP A 66 -6.76 -4.50 2.99
C ASP A 66 -7.22 -5.46 4.09
N PRO A 67 -7.99 -6.50 3.75
CA PRO A 67 -8.40 -7.50 4.72
C PRO A 67 -7.31 -8.53 5.01
N LEU A 68 -7.30 -9.06 6.24
CA LEU A 68 -6.56 -10.29 6.54
C LEU A 68 -7.11 -11.43 5.67
N ARG A 69 -6.26 -12.01 4.81
CA ARG A 69 -6.72 -12.99 3.80
C ARG A 69 -6.81 -14.41 4.32
N LYS A 70 -6.00 -14.74 5.34
CA LYS A 70 -5.88 -16.06 5.96
C LYS A 70 -5.09 -15.95 7.26
N VAL A 71 -5.13 -16.98 8.09
CA VAL A 71 -4.16 -17.15 9.18
C VAL A 71 -2.83 -17.58 8.57
N TYR A 72 -1.78 -16.78 8.79
CA TYR A 72 -0.41 -17.10 8.37
C TYR A 72 0.29 -17.96 9.42
N SER A 73 1.37 -18.66 9.05
CA SER A 73 2.07 -19.58 9.96
C SER A 73 2.69 -18.94 11.21
N PHE A 74 2.86 -17.62 11.20
CA PHE A 74 3.36 -16.85 12.35
C PHE A 74 2.23 -16.32 13.26
N LEU A 75 0.97 -16.59 12.91
CA LEU A 75 -0.21 -16.20 13.68
C LEU A 75 -0.84 -17.42 14.34
N ASP A 76 -1.35 -17.23 15.54
CA ASP A 76 -2.18 -18.20 16.25
C ASP A 76 -3.53 -18.40 15.53
N GLU A 77 -4.14 -19.57 15.71
CA GLU A 77 -5.45 -19.90 15.12
C GLU A 77 -6.57 -18.93 15.55
N ALA A 78 -6.41 -18.24 16.69
CA ALA A 78 -7.32 -17.17 17.11
C ALA A 78 -7.52 -16.09 16.02
N TYR A 79 -6.55 -15.86 15.13
CA TYR A 79 -6.72 -14.92 14.02
C TYR A 79 -7.76 -15.33 12.97
N ALA A 80 -8.30 -16.56 13.04
CA ALA A 80 -9.35 -17.00 12.15
C ALA A 80 -10.61 -16.12 12.23
N GLU A 81 -10.90 -15.53 13.40
CA GLU A 81 -12.04 -14.62 13.60
C GLU A 81 -11.87 -13.28 12.84
N TYR A 82 -10.62 -12.90 12.53
CA TYR A 82 -10.28 -11.65 11.88
C TYR A 82 -10.11 -11.78 10.35
N ILE A 83 -10.30 -12.97 9.77
CA ILE A 83 -10.25 -13.14 8.31
C ILE A 83 -11.34 -12.29 7.66
N GLY A 84 -10.96 -11.50 6.65
CA GLY A 84 -11.86 -10.56 5.98
C GLY A 84 -11.93 -9.18 6.65
N VAL A 85 -11.42 -9.04 7.87
CA VAL A 85 -11.38 -7.77 8.59
C VAL A 85 -10.14 -6.99 8.19
N GLN A 86 -10.28 -5.67 8.07
CA GLN A 86 -9.22 -4.77 7.61
C GLN A 86 -8.06 -4.71 8.61
N LEU A 87 -6.82 -4.67 8.14
CA LEU A 87 -5.63 -4.76 9.00
C LEU A 87 -5.53 -3.62 10.05
N PHE A 88 -6.06 -2.43 9.76
CA PHE A 88 -6.13 -1.34 10.74
C PHE A 88 -7.20 -1.54 11.83
N ARG A 89 -8.08 -2.54 11.70
CA ARG A 89 -9.19 -2.82 12.62
C ARG A 89 -8.98 -4.06 13.49
N ILE A 90 -7.81 -4.70 13.40
CA ILE A 90 -7.55 -5.95 14.12
C ILE A 90 -6.34 -5.79 15.06
N PRO A 91 -6.32 -6.53 16.18
CA PRO A 91 -5.22 -6.47 17.13
C PRO A 91 -3.90 -6.96 16.51
N PRO A 92 -2.77 -6.37 16.90
CA PRO A 92 -1.45 -6.85 16.53
C PRO A 92 -1.14 -8.16 17.25
N PRO A 93 -0.21 -8.99 16.73
CA PRO A 93 0.18 -10.22 17.41
C PRO A 93 1.12 -9.93 18.58
N ASP A 94 1.00 -10.72 19.65
CA ASP A 94 1.98 -10.82 20.73
C ASP A 94 3.19 -11.68 20.30
N ALA A 95 4.11 -11.95 21.25
CA ALA A 95 5.31 -12.74 20.99
C ALA A 95 5.02 -14.21 20.61
N GLU A 96 3.85 -14.73 20.99
CA GLU A 96 3.37 -16.06 20.66
C GLU A 96 2.50 -16.09 19.40
N GLY A 97 2.28 -14.93 18.75
CA GLY A 97 1.47 -14.80 17.55
C GLY A 97 -0.04 -14.66 17.83
N LYS A 98 -0.45 -14.46 19.08
CA LYS A 98 -1.86 -14.30 19.48
C LYS A 98 -2.30 -12.84 19.43
N PRO A 99 -3.60 -12.56 19.26
CA PRO A 99 -4.17 -11.22 19.35
C PRO A 99 -3.82 -10.50 20.67
N ASP A 100 -3.00 -9.44 20.60
CA ASP A 100 -2.73 -8.55 21.73
C ASP A 100 -3.80 -7.46 21.82
N LEU A 101 -4.86 -7.77 22.57
CA LEU A 101 -5.97 -6.84 22.80
C LEU A 101 -5.55 -5.60 23.59
N ALA A 102 -4.56 -5.72 24.49
CA ALA A 102 -4.10 -4.59 25.28
C ALA A 102 -3.35 -3.57 24.41
N ALA A 103 -2.47 -4.06 23.51
CA ALA A 103 -1.82 -3.21 22.51
C ALA A 103 -2.85 -2.55 21.59
N PHE A 104 -3.88 -3.27 21.17
CA PHE A 104 -4.96 -2.73 20.36
C PHE A 104 -5.77 -1.63 21.06
N GLU A 105 -6.14 -1.84 22.32
CA GLU A 105 -6.82 -0.83 23.15
C GLU A 105 -5.97 0.43 23.37
N SER A 106 -4.64 0.28 23.40
CA SER A 106 -3.71 1.42 23.45
C SER A 106 -3.49 2.13 22.11
N GLY A 107 -4.09 1.62 21.02
CA GLY A 107 -4.10 2.23 19.69
C GLY A 107 -3.12 1.62 18.68
N THR A 108 -2.43 0.53 19.01
CA THR A 108 -1.54 -0.15 18.05
C THR A 108 -2.35 -1.17 17.25
N THR A 109 -2.41 -1.04 15.93
CA THR A 109 -3.10 -2.01 15.06
C THR A 109 -2.14 -3.05 14.50
N TYR A 110 -2.68 -4.13 13.94
CA TYR A 110 -1.88 -5.10 13.18
C TYR A 110 -1.08 -4.42 12.06
N ALA A 111 -1.70 -3.48 11.33
CA ALA A 111 -1.01 -2.72 10.30
C ALA A 111 0.20 -1.94 10.86
N ASP A 112 0.06 -1.30 12.02
CA ASP A 112 1.13 -0.53 12.66
C ASP A 112 2.27 -1.42 13.12
N HIS A 113 1.95 -2.55 13.76
CA HIS A 113 2.93 -3.51 14.28
C HIS A 113 3.91 -3.97 13.20
N PHE A 114 3.40 -4.41 12.06
CA PHE A 114 4.27 -4.86 10.98
C PHE A 114 4.97 -3.70 10.29
N LEU A 115 4.30 -2.55 10.13
CA LEU A 115 4.85 -1.41 9.39
C LEU A 115 5.99 -0.72 10.13
N ALA A 116 5.96 -0.64 11.46
CA ALA A 116 6.90 0.15 12.26
C ALA A 116 8.38 -0.23 12.00
N PRO A 117 8.80 -1.51 12.06
CA PRO A 117 10.18 -1.89 11.75
C PRO A 117 10.62 -1.50 10.33
N PHE A 118 9.69 -1.53 9.37
CA PHE A 118 9.98 -1.12 8.00
C PHE A 118 10.24 0.39 7.91
N LEU A 119 9.43 1.21 8.57
CA LEU A 119 9.63 2.67 8.60
C LEU A 119 10.95 3.04 9.29
N GLU A 120 11.32 2.36 10.37
CA GLU A 120 12.62 2.54 11.03
C GLU A 120 13.78 2.21 10.07
N ALA A 121 13.69 1.10 9.35
CA ALA A 121 14.69 0.72 8.36
C ALA A 121 14.82 1.76 7.23
N LEU A 122 13.71 2.34 6.77
CA LEU A 122 13.74 3.44 5.78
C LEU A 122 14.41 4.69 6.32
N ASP A 123 14.13 5.06 7.58
CA ASP A 123 14.75 6.21 8.24
C ASP A 123 16.28 6.05 8.31
N MET A 124 16.75 4.86 8.71
CA MET A 124 18.17 4.50 8.76
C MET A 124 18.86 4.61 7.39
N LEU A 125 18.13 4.30 6.30
CA LEU A 125 18.60 4.43 4.92
C LEU A 125 18.49 5.86 4.37
N GLY A 126 17.95 6.80 5.16
CA GLY A 126 17.72 8.18 4.75
C GLY A 126 16.61 8.33 3.72
N VAL A 127 15.66 7.39 3.68
CA VAL A 127 14.49 7.41 2.80
C VAL A 127 13.29 7.90 3.59
N ARG A 128 12.79 9.10 3.25
CA ARG A 128 11.73 9.79 4.00
C ARG A 128 10.54 10.11 3.08
N PRO A 129 9.70 9.11 2.74
CA PRO A 129 8.54 9.33 1.88
C PRO A 129 7.41 10.03 2.63
N ARG A 130 6.50 10.70 1.91
CA ARG A 130 5.18 11.07 2.46
C ARG A 130 4.35 9.81 2.62
N LEU A 131 3.94 9.52 3.85
CA LEU A 131 3.08 8.38 4.15
C LEU A 131 1.62 8.70 3.80
N VAL A 132 0.93 7.73 3.17
CA VAL A 132 -0.50 7.80 2.88
C VAL A 132 -1.15 6.49 3.29
N TYR A 133 -1.89 6.53 4.39
CA TYR A 133 -2.71 5.40 4.79
C TYR A 133 -3.99 5.38 3.96
N ASN A 134 -4.23 4.28 3.25
CA ASN A 134 -5.41 4.19 2.40
C ASN A 134 -6.72 4.19 3.23
N HIS A 135 -6.72 3.60 4.44
CA HIS A 135 -7.90 3.61 5.33
C HIS A 135 -8.31 5.02 5.73
N GLN A 136 -7.35 5.92 5.98
CA GLN A 136 -7.64 7.33 6.25
C GLN A 136 -8.21 8.02 5.02
N SER A 137 -7.66 7.72 3.84
CA SER A 137 -8.16 8.28 2.58
C SER A 137 -9.60 7.81 2.26
N TYR A 138 -9.95 6.57 2.62
CA TYR A 138 -11.34 6.08 2.60
C TYR A 138 -12.22 6.82 3.61
N ALA A 139 -11.80 6.89 4.88
CA ALA A 139 -12.57 7.50 5.96
C ALA A 139 -12.86 9.00 5.73
N GLU A 140 -11.91 9.72 5.14
CA GLU A 140 -12.05 11.14 4.78
C GLU A 140 -12.83 11.37 3.48
N GLY A 141 -13.28 10.31 2.81
CA GLY A 141 -14.06 10.42 1.57
C GLY A 141 -13.24 10.84 0.34
N ARG A 142 -11.90 10.81 0.39
CA ARG A 142 -11.03 11.22 -0.72
C ARG A 142 -11.23 10.35 -1.98
N TYR A 143 -11.73 9.13 -1.81
CA TYR A 143 -12.02 8.20 -2.91
C TYR A 143 -13.47 8.19 -3.40
N VAL A 144 -14.39 8.95 -2.78
CA VAL A 144 -15.84 8.86 -3.08
C VAL A 144 -16.15 9.04 -4.57
N GLU A 145 -15.63 10.09 -5.19
CA GLU A 145 -15.89 10.37 -6.61
C GLU A 145 -15.23 9.34 -7.54
N HIS A 146 -14.08 8.80 -7.16
CA HIS A 146 -13.40 7.74 -7.91
C HIS A 146 -14.13 6.41 -7.82
N VAL A 147 -14.61 6.04 -6.63
CA VAL A 147 -15.47 4.86 -6.41
C VAL A 147 -16.76 5.00 -7.21
N ARG A 148 -17.44 6.15 -7.12
CA ARG A 148 -18.64 6.44 -7.92
C ARG A 148 -18.38 6.24 -9.42
N THR A 149 -17.26 6.76 -9.92
CA THR A 149 -16.86 6.60 -11.31
C THR A 149 -16.65 5.13 -11.67
N ALA A 150 -15.93 4.36 -10.84
CA ALA A 150 -15.69 2.94 -11.07
C ALA A 150 -17.00 2.14 -11.11
N LEU A 151 -17.96 2.45 -10.23
CA LEU A 151 -19.29 1.82 -10.21
C LEU A 151 -20.11 2.19 -11.44
N GLN A 152 -20.09 3.45 -11.88
CA GLN A 152 -20.77 3.90 -13.11
C GLN A 152 -20.16 3.28 -14.36
N GLN A 153 -18.86 3.01 -14.35
CA GLN A 153 -18.11 2.41 -15.46
C GLN A 153 -17.94 0.89 -15.32
N ARG A 154 -18.77 0.24 -14.50
CA ARG A 154 -18.70 -1.20 -14.17
C ARG A 154 -18.41 -2.09 -15.37
N GLU A 155 -19.21 -1.99 -16.43
CA GLU A 155 -19.06 -2.85 -17.62
C GLU A 155 -17.72 -2.62 -18.31
N ARG A 156 -17.25 -1.37 -18.37
CA ARG A 156 -15.96 -1.05 -18.97
C ARG A 156 -14.82 -1.61 -18.14
N VAL A 157 -14.89 -1.50 -16.80
CA VAL A 157 -13.90 -2.10 -15.90
C VAL A 157 -13.88 -3.61 -16.06
N ARG A 158 -15.05 -4.25 -16.10
CA ARG A 158 -15.19 -5.70 -16.29
C ARG A 158 -14.55 -6.16 -17.59
N GLN A 159 -14.87 -5.49 -18.69
CA GLN A 159 -14.29 -5.77 -20.00
C GLN A 159 -12.76 -5.66 -19.98
N ILE A 160 -12.19 -4.61 -19.39
CA ILE A 160 -10.74 -4.44 -19.31
C ILE A 160 -10.10 -5.60 -18.51
N ILE A 161 -10.71 -6.02 -17.40
CA ILE A 161 -10.19 -7.12 -16.59
C ILE A 161 -10.24 -8.43 -17.40
N GLU A 162 -11.36 -8.73 -18.05
CA GLU A 162 -11.54 -9.93 -18.88
C GLU A 162 -10.55 -9.96 -20.05
N GLU A 163 -10.40 -8.85 -20.77
CA GLU A 163 -9.51 -8.73 -21.94
C GLU A 163 -8.01 -8.84 -21.58
N ILE A 164 -7.58 -8.21 -20.49
CA ILE A 164 -6.16 -8.11 -20.15
C ILE A 164 -5.69 -9.30 -19.30
N SER A 165 -6.51 -9.73 -18.34
CA SER A 165 -6.11 -10.80 -17.40
C SER A 165 -6.62 -12.19 -17.81
N GLY A 166 -7.61 -12.28 -18.70
CA GLY A 166 -8.31 -13.53 -19.02
C GLY A 166 -9.20 -14.06 -17.89
N ARG A 167 -9.36 -13.30 -16.80
CA ARG A 167 -10.25 -13.67 -15.68
C ARG A 167 -11.70 -13.48 -16.08
N GLU A 168 -12.48 -14.56 -16.04
CA GLU A 168 -13.94 -14.48 -16.22
C GLU A 168 -14.61 -13.88 -14.97
N LEU A 169 -15.46 -12.87 -15.17
CA LEU A 169 -16.20 -12.21 -14.11
C LEU A 169 -17.70 -12.51 -14.26
N THR A 170 -18.36 -12.74 -13.14
CA THR A 170 -19.79 -13.03 -13.13
C THR A 170 -20.60 -11.80 -13.56
N ALA A 171 -21.82 -12.03 -14.06
CA ALA A 171 -22.71 -10.95 -14.50
C ALA A 171 -23.15 -10.01 -13.37
N ASP A 172 -23.04 -10.43 -12.11
CA ASP A 172 -23.35 -9.68 -10.89
C ASP A 172 -22.09 -9.10 -10.20
N TRP A 173 -20.90 -9.26 -10.79
CA TRP A 173 -19.65 -8.73 -10.24
C TRP A 173 -19.64 -7.19 -10.23
N TRP A 174 -19.20 -6.58 -9.14
CA TRP A 174 -18.97 -5.13 -9.04
C TRP A 174 -17.51 -4.83 -8.65
N PRO A 175 -16.95 -3.67 -9.08
CA PRO A 175 -15.58 -3.25 -8.78
C PRO A 175 -15.42 -2.70 -7.35
N TYR A 176 -16.05 -3.32 -6.36
CA TYR A 176 -15.87 -3.01 -4.95
C TYR A 176 -16.14 -4.26 -4.09
N SER A 177 -15.61 -4.25 -2.87
CA SER A 177 -15.94 -5.23 -1.84
C SER A 177 -16.63 -4.49 -0.70
N PRO A 178 -17.89 -4.81 -0.34
CA PRO A 178 -18.48 -4.27 0.86
C PRO A 178 -17.73 -4.78 2.09
N VAL A 179 -17.61 -3.92 3.09
CA VAL A 179 -17.19 -4.29 4.45
C VAL A 179 -18.44 -4.33 5.32
N ASP A 180 -18.58 -5.38 6.13
CA ASP A 180 -19.62 -5.44 7.16
C ASP A 180 -19.25 -4.46 8.29
N GLU A 181 -20.25 -3.86 8.94
CA GLU A 181 -20.03 -2.90 10.04
C GLU A 181 -19.72 -3.58 11.38
#